data_AF-A0A9X9WUY7-F1
#
_entry.id   AF-A0A9X9WUY7-F1
#
_cell.length_a   1.000
_cell.length_b   1.000
_cell.length_c   1.000
_cell.angle_alpha   90.00
_cell.angle_beta   90.00
_cell.angle_gamma   90.00
#
_symmetry.space_group_name_H-M   'P 1'
#
loop_
_entity.id
_entity.type
_entity.pdbx_description
1 polymer ?
#
loop_
_entity_poly.entity_id
_entity_poly.type
_entity_poly.pdbx_seq_one_letter_code
_entity_poly.pdbx_strand_id
1 'polypeptide(L)'
;MILRTIALLFFGLAVALGFALGWGYELGTAMYKVNPAALNSLQVGVQRYLAPVIWDGLFVPFLTMPVWLLPTLFGLGFMIASSMRPGRG
;
A
#
# COMPACT_ATOMS: atom_id res chain seq x y z
N MET A 1 0.78 -8.96 21.81
CA MET A 1 0.72 -7.51 22.06
C MET A 1 1.41 -6.73 20.95
N ILE A 2 2.72 -6.93 20.68
CA ILE A 2 3.47 -6.18 19.64
C ILE A 2 2.78 -6.16 18.25
N LEU A 3 2.39 -7.31 17.69
CA LEU A 3 1.72 -7.37 16.37
C LEU A 3 0.39 -6.60 16.31
N ARG A 4 -0.38 -6.59 17.40
CA ARG A 4 -1.63 -5.81 17.48
C ARG A 4 -1.34 -4.32 17.50
N THR A 5 -0.32 -3.90 18.25
CA THR A 5 0.12 -2.50 18.27
C THR A 5 0.56 -2.05 16.88
N ILE A 6 1.36 -2.87 16.18
CA ILE A 6 1.77 -2.59 14.79
C ILE A 6 0.54 -2.45 13.89
N ALA A 7 -0.42 -3.38 13.96
CA ALA A 7 -1.65 -3.29 13.17
C ALA A 7 -2.41 -1.97 13.41
N LEU A 8 -2.56 -1.56 14.67
CA LEU A 8 -3.21 -0.30 15.04
C LEU A 8 -2.47 0.93 14.52
N LEU A 9 -1.13 0.92 14.51
CA LEU A 9 -0.35 2.01 13.93
C LEU A 9 -0.60 2.14 12.43
N PHE A 10 -0.70 1.02 11.71
CA PHE A 10 -1.03 1.00 10.29
C PHE A 10 -2.45 1.50 10.02
N PHE A 11 -3.43 1.12 10.83
CA PHE A 11 -4.80 1.68 10.72
C PHE A 11 -4.85 3.17 11.05
N GLY A 12 -4.14 3.61 12.09
CA GLY A 12 -4.01 5.02 12.42
C GLY A 12 -3.38 5.82 11.29
N LEU A 13 -2.33 5.29 10.65
CA LEU A 13 -1.70 5.89 9.48
C LEU A 13 -2.67 5.96 8.29
N ALA A 14 -3.45 4.90 8.03
CA ALA A 14 -4.45 4.91 6.97
C ALA A 14 -5.47 6.04 7.14
N VAL A 15 -6.00 6.18 8.37
CA VAL A 15 -6.94 7.25 8.73
C VAL A 15 -6.29 8.62 8.58
N ALA A 16 -5.06 8.78 9.10
CA ALA A 16 -4.31 10.03 9.01
C ALA A 16 -4.08 10.44 7.54
N LEU A 17 -3.71 9.50 6.66
CA LEU A 17 -3.54 9.77 5.23
C LEU A 17 -4.86 10.14 4.55
N GLY A 18 -5.96 9.46 4.90
CA GLY A 18 -7.30 9.77 4.40
C GLY A 18 -7.72 11.21 4.72
N PHE A 19 -7.45 11.66 5.94
CA PHE A 19 -7.73 13.05 6.34
C PHE A 19 -6.72 14.07 5.78
N ALA A 20 -5.43 13.74 5.72
CA ALA A 20 -4.38 14.67 5.32
C ALA A 20 -4.31 14.90 3.81
N LEU A 21 -4.52 13.86 3.01
CA LEU A 21 -4.38 13.91 1.55
C LEU A 21 -5.73 13.83 0.83
N GLY A 22 -6.77 13.39 1.53
CA GLY A 22 -8.10 13.13 0.98
C GLY A 22 -8.32 11.64 0.69
N TRP A 23 -9.56 11.18 0.90
CA TRP A 23 -9.94 9.77 0.74
C TRP A 23 -9.85 9.24 -0.70
N GLY A 24 -9.80 10.14 -1.69
CA GLY A 24 -9.61 9.81 -3.11
C GLY A 24 -8.18 10.04 -3.62
N TYR A 25 -7.23 10.35 -2.74
CA TYR A 25 -5.86 10.64 -3.17
C TYR A 25 -5.15 9.37 -3.63
N GLU A 26 -4.76 9.33 -4.90
CA GLU A 26 -4.20 8.15 -5.56
C GLU A 26 -2.79 7.80 -5.06
N LEU A 27 -2.53 6.51 -4.92
CA LEU A 27 -1.23 5.97 -4.54
C LEU A 27 -0.12 6.35 -5.54
N GLY A 28 -0.40 6.28 -6.84
CA GLY A 28 0.54 6.62 -7.91
C GLY A 28 0.96 8.09 -7.83
N THR A 29 0.01 8.98 -7.58
CA THR A 29 0.29 10.40 -7.36
C THR A 29 1.16 10.61 -6.11
N ALA A 30 0.88 9.89 -5.02
CA ALA A 30 1.73 9.92 -3.83
C ALA A 30 3.16 9.44 -4.13
N MET A 31 3.31 8.30 -4.81
CA MET A 31 4.61 7.71 -5.16
C MET A 31 5.41 8.60 -6.10
N TYR A 32 4.75 9.20 -7.11
CA TYR A 32 5.38 10.12 -8.05
C TYR A 32 5.91 11.38 -7.35
N LYS A 33 5.18 11.92 -6.36
CA LYS A 33 5.67 13.07 -5.57
C LYS A 33 6.84 12.72 -4.66
N VAL A 34 6.90 11.49 -4.14
CA VAL A 34 7.99 11.04 -3.26
C VAL A 34 9.25 10.71 -4.05
N ASN A 35 9.13 9.91 -5.11
CA ASN A 35 10.27 9.52 -5.93
C ASN A 35 9.82 9.16 -7.37
N PRO A 36 9.78 10.15 -8.28
CA PRO A 36 9.34 9.92 -9.66
C PRO A 36 10.33 9.03 -10.42
N ALA A 37 11.63 9.10 -10.10
CA ALA A 37 12.66 8.29 -10.75
C ALA A 37 12.48 6.79 -10.46
N ALA A 38 12.13 6.43 -9.22
CA ALA A 38 11.84 5.05 -8.86
C ALA A 38 10.61 4.51 -9.60
N LEU A 39 9.53 5.30 -9.71
CA LEU A 39 8.32 4.88 -10.41
C LEU A 39 8.58 4.67 -11.91
N ASN A 40 9.33 5.59 -12.54
CA ASN A 40 9.70 5.45 -13.95
C ASN A 40 10.62 4.24 -14.18
N SER A 41 11.56 3.99 -13.27
CA SER A 41 12.45 2.83 -13.36
C SER A 41 11.67 1.52 -13.24
N LEU A 42 10.68 1.48 -12.35
CA LEU A 42 9.77 0.34 -12.21
C LEU A 42 8.96 0.14 -13.49
N GLN A 43 8.39 1.20 -14.06
CA GLN A 43 7.66 1.13 -15.33
C GLN A 43 8.52 0.56 -16.45
N VAL A 44 9.71 1.13 -16.65
CA VAL A 44 10.66 0.65 -17.67
C VAL A 44 11.05 -0.80 -17.42
N GLY A 45 11.27 -1.18 -16.15
CA GLY A 45 11.56 -2.55 -15.76
C GLY A 45 10.44 -3.52 -16.13
N VAL A 46 9.19 -3.20 -15.79
CA VAL A 46 8.03 -4.04 -16.12
C VAL A 46 7.84 -4.16 -17.63
N GLN A 47 7.97 -3.05 -18.37
CA GLN A 47 7.84 -3.05 -19.82
C GLN A 47 8.96 -3.83 -20.52
N ARG A 48 10.19 -3.80 -19.97
CA ARG A 48 11.35 -4.46 -20.55
C ARG A 48 11.45 -5.95 -20.22
N TYR A 49 11.04 -6.37 -19.02
CA TYR A 49 11.32 -7.71 -18.50
C TYR A 49 10.08 -8.60 -18.32
N LEU A 50 8.88 -8.04 -18.28
CA LEU A 50 7.65 -8.81 -18.09
C LEU A 50 6.76 -8.76 -19.35
N ALA A 51 6.01 -7.67 -19.50
CA ALA A 51 5.22 -7.34 -20.68
C ALA A 51 4.58 -5.96 -20.49
N PRO A 52 4.40 -5.14 -21.54
CA PRO A 52 3.72 -3.85 -21.42
C PRO A 52 2.31 -3.96 -20.82
N VAL A 53 1.56 -5.00 -21.19
CA VAL A 53 0.19 -5.24 -20.70
C VAL A 53 0.10 -5.44 -19.19
N ILE A 54 1.18 -5.87 -18.53
CA ILE A 54 1.21 -6.02 -17.06
C ILE A 54 1.22 -4.65 -16.38
N TRP A 55 1.90 -3.68 -16.97
CA TRP A 55 1.90 -2.32 -16.43
C TRP A 55 0.49 -1.74 -16.46
N ASP A 56 -0.12 -1.71 -17.63
CA ASP A 56 -1.43 -1.10 -17.82
C ASP A 56 -2.56 -1.91 -17.17
N GLY A 57 -2.45 -3.24 -17.16
CA GLY A 57 -3.47 -4.14 -16.65
C GLY A 57 -3.44 -4.38 -15.14
N LEU A 58 -2.28 -4.25 -14.48
CA LEU A 58 -2.13 -4.53 -13.05
C LEU A 58 -1.58 -3.33 -12.26
N PHE A 59 -0.46 -2.75 -12.71
CA PHE A 59 0.18 -1.67 -11.96
C PHE A 59 -0.66 -0.39 -11.98
N VAL A 60 -1.18 0.01 -13.15
CA VAL A 60 -2.00 1.24 -13.24
C VAL A 60 -3.26 1.14 -12.35
N PRO A 61 -4.08 0.09 -12.40
CA PRO A 61 -5.22 -0.06 -11.49
C PRO A 61 -4.83 -0.09 -10.01
N PHE A 62 -3.67 -0.64 -9.68
CA PHE A 62 -3.15 -0.62 -8.31
C PHE A 62 -2.71 0.78 -7.88
N LEU A 63 -2.05 1.54 -8.77
CA LEU A 63 -1.58 2.89 -8.50
C LEU A 63 -2.73 3.90 -8.42
N THR A 64 -3.86 3.67 -9.10
CA THR A 64 -5.05 4.52 -8.98
C THR A 64 -5.85 4.25 -7.70
N MET A 65 -5.51 3.21 -6.94
CA MET A 65 -6.15 2.98 -5.64
C MET A 65 -5.82 4.10 -4.66
N PRO A 66 -6.76 4.43 -3.75
CA PRO A 66 -6.50 5.37 -2.68
C PRO A 66 -5.29 5.00 -1.81
N VAL A 67 -4.44 6.00 -1.51
CA VAL A 67 -3.19 5.82 -0.76
C VAL A 67 -3.39 5.19 0.63
N TRP A 68 -4.53 5.44 1.27
CA TRP A 68 -4.86 4.91 2.59
C TRP A 68 -5.14 3.39 2.58
N LEU A 69 -5.44 2.80 1.42
CA LEU A 69 -5.68 1.35 1.32
C LEU A 69 -4.43 0.55 1.63
N LEU A 70 -3.27 1.01 1.17
CA LEU A 70 -1.99 0.30 1.34
C LEU A 70 -1.67 0.02 2.82
N PRO A 71 -1.64 1.02 3.72
CA PRO A 71 -1.46 0.75 5.15
C PRO A 71 -2.63 -0.01 5.77
N THR A 72 -3.87 0.14 5.27
CA THR A 72 -5.02 -0.65 5.76
C THR A 72 -4.82 -2.15 5.52
N LEU A 73 -4.35 -2.54 4.34
CA LEU A 73 -4.07 -3.94 3.99
C LEU A 73 -2.96 -4.53 4.88
N PHE A 74 -1.89 -3.78 5.14
CA PHE A 74 -0.85 -4.20 6.07
C PHE A 74 -1.38 -4.31 7.51
N GLY A 75 -2.19 -3.36 7.96
CA GLY A 75 -2.86 -3.40 9.26
C GLY A 75 -3.71 -4.66 9.43
N LEU A 76 -4.52 -5.00 8.42
CA LEU A 76 -5.31 -6.23 8.40
C LEU A 76 -4.44 -7.48 8.46
N GLY A 77 -3.37 -7.55 7.65
CA GLY A 77 -2.45 -8.67 7.66
C GLY A 77 -1.81 -8.90 9.04
N PHE A 78 -1.33 -7.84 9.69
CA PHE A 78 -0.76 -7.94 11.03
C PHE A 78 -1.80 -8.30 12.09
N MET A 79 -3.03 -7.81 11.94
CA MET A 79 -4.13 -8.13 12.86
C MET A 79 -4.48 -9.62 12.79
N ILE A 80 -4.62 -10.18 11.58
CA ILE A 80 -4.88 -11.61 11.35
C ILE A 80 -3.72 -12.46 11.86
N ALA A 81 -2.47 -12.07 11.55
CA ALA A 81 -1.30 -12.77 12.07
C ALA A 81 -1.24 -12.75 13.61
N SER A 82 -1.75 -11.68 14.23
CA SER A 82 -1.85 -11.59 15.68
C SER A 82 -2.90 -12.53 16.28
N SER A 83 -4.01 -12.79 15.57
CA SER A 83 -5.08 -13.70 16.02
C SER A 83 -4.74 -15.16 15.77
N MET A 84 -3.91 -15.45 14.77
CA MET A 84 -3.48 -16.81 14.45
C MET A 84 -2.39 -17.37 15.39
N ARG A 85 -1.78 -16.56 16.27
CA ARG A 85 -0.82 -17.06 17.27
C ARG A 85 -1.55 -17.80 18.39
N PRO A 86 -1.53 -19.15 18.43
CA PRO A 86 -2.13 -19.92 19.51
C PRO A 86 -1.17 -19.86 20.72
N GLY A 87 -1.66 -19.56 21.91
CA GLY A 87 -0.87 -19.67 23.14
C GLY A 87 -0.69 -18.41 24.00
N ARG A 88 -1.66 -17.50 24.02
CA ARG A 88 -1.80 -16.52 25.12
C ARG A 88 -3.27 -16.37 25.53
N GLY A 89 -3.87 -17.50 25.90
CA GLY A 89 -4.92 -17.60 26.90
C GLY A 89 -4.33 -18.31 28.10
#